data_AF-A0AAP2HCY6-F1
#
_entry.id   AF-A0AAP2HCY6-F1
#
_cell.length_a   1.000
_cell.length_b   1.000
_cell.length_c   1.000
_cell.angle_alpha   90.00
_cell.angle_beta   90.00
_cell.angle_gamma   90.00
#
_symmetry.space_group_name_H-M   'P 1'
#
loop_
_entity.id
_entity.type
_entity.pdbx_description
1 polymer ?
#
loop_
_entity_poly.entity_id
_entity_poly.type
_entity_poly.pdbx_seq_one_letter_code
_entity_poly.pdbx_strand_id
1 'polypeptide(L)'
;MSNHFALSKALADLAQNPEQSEAVREMGHCVVLAGPGSGKTKTLTTAMARTLAKDVVEPRGVACITYNNECAIELEARLGALGVAASERTFIGTVHSFALTQVITPYARCFPGFLPEGFRVASQAEHRSAVEAAHTAVFNDHSANPHDRWIYAAQKRQRDVDRSLPLWRGRNPELADFIEAYEAELRRRGLIDFDDMPLLAFRLIKDHLWIRAALKARFPVLFVDEYQDLGHALHELVLLLCFEGQVRLFAVGDPDQSIYGFTGANPQLLQSLTVRADVRTIRLRFNYRSGARIIRASLGALGEERDYHGLQGAADGELTFWKVQGGLDAQAETIARTVLPSLLERHPANEIAVLYRAAWLGNKIAGVLDSAGFPYVRTDGNALVKRSSRLARFIEECARWVAGGWHEANPQFARLRRQAVALVYGAGASEREENALSLQLVAFLRSSIGSGETTHVWLQRLCRELIAPWRSLARNPHQEWDICAEMASRTDPAQSRDMPLQIFAGRIEGSGRLSLSTLHSAKGREFDAVILYGMNAGDMPDRRDSRSEAGLREARRLFYVGVTRPRKELSIVFQDGNHSPWVEELYRRSRQG
;
A
#
# COMPACT_ATOMS: atom_id res chain seq x y z
N MET A 1 20.71 -5.67 -26.02
CA MET A 1 19.70 -5.71 -27.11
C MET A 1 18.29 -6.10 -26.66
N SER A 2 18.07 -6.87 -25.57
CA SER A 2 16.69 -7.27 -25.16
C SER A 2 15.87 -6.18 -24.44
N ASN A 3 16.49 -5.27 -23.67
CA ASN A 3 15.76 -4.26 -22.88
C ASN A 3 14.93 -3.27 -23.73
N HIS A 4 15.42 -2.91 -24.92
CA HIS A 4 14.70 -2.00 -25.81
C HIS A 4 13.45 -2.61 -26.44
N PHE A 5 13.40 -3.95 -26.60
CA PHE A 5 12.27 -4.62 -27.23
C PHE A 5 11.04 -4.63 -26.32
N ALA A 6 11.22 -4.93 -25.03
CA ALA A 6 10.11 -4.95 -24.05
C ALA A 6 9.44 -3.57 -23.93
N LEU A 7 10.24 -2.51 -23.80
CA LEU A 7 9.73 -1.13 -23.75
C LEU A 7 9.05 -0.72 -25.07
N SER A 8 9.62 -1.07 -26.22
CA SER A 8 9.03 -0.73 -27.53
C SER A 8 7.68 -1.42 -27.72
N LYS A 9 7.56 -2.69 -27.32
CA LYS A 9 6.28 -3.43 -27.32
C LYS A 9 5.25 -2.77 -26.39
N ALA A 10 5.64 -2.44 -25.16
CA ALA A 10 4.75 -1.76 -24.22
C ALA A 10 4.25 -0.40 -24.75
N LEU A 11 5.12 0.37 -25.40
CA LEU A 11 4.74 1.63 -26.06
C LEU A 11 3.79 1.42 -27.24
N ALA A 12 3.98 0.36 -28.03
CA ALA A 12 3.09 0.00 -29.13
C ALA A 12 1.71 -0.43 -28.63
N ASP A 13 1.65 -1.22 -27.55
CA ASP A 13 0.38 -1.59 -26.92
C ASP A 13 -0.38 -0.36 -26.42
N LEU A 14 0.30 0.57 -25.76
CA LEU A 14 -0.33 1.81 -25.27
C LEU A 14 -0.72 2.77 -26.39
N ALA A 15 -0.12 2.65 -27.59
CA ALA A 15 -0.52 3.45 -28.75
C ALA A 15 -1.94 3.14 -29.23
N GLN A 16 -2.52 2.00 -28.82
CA GLN A 16 -3.92 1.66 -29.09
C GLN A 16 -4.91 2.43 -28.20
N ASN A 17 -4.43 3.07 -27.13
CA ASN A 17 -5.22 3.93 -26.25
C ASN A 17 -4.68 5.38 -26.35
N PRO A 18 -5.43 6.32 -26.97
CA PRO A 18 -4.98 7.68 -27.16
C PRO A 18 -4.56 8.39 -25.85
N GLU A 19 -5.34 8.26 -24.78
CA GLU A 19 -5.09 8.94 -23.52
C GLU A 19 -3.85 8.39 -22.78
N GLN A 20 -3.66 7.07 -22.79
CA GLN A 20 -2.45 6.45 -22.24
C GLN A 20 -1.21 6.81 -23.08
N SER A 21 -1.35 6.85 -24.40
CA SER A 21 -0.26 7.26 -25.30
C SER A 21 0.11 8.74 -25.11
N GLU A 22 -0.88 9.62 -24.95
CA GLU A 22 -0.69 11.03 -24.64
C GLU A 22 0.05 11.19 -23.31
N ALA A 23 -0.43 10.53 -22.25
CA ALA A 23 0.20 10.58 -20.93
C ALA A 23 1.65 10.11 -20.97
N VAL A 24 1.90 8.95 -21.60
CA VAL A 24 3.26 8.41 -21.70
C VAL A 24 4.18 9.29 -22.56
N ARG A 25 3.70 10.25 -23.35
CA ARG A 25 4.54 11.18 -24.15
C ARG A 25 4.68 12.56 -23.54
N GLU A 26 3.89 12.89 -22.52
CA GLU A 26 3.91 14.21 -21.90
C GLU A 26 5.31 14.59 -21.39
N MET A 27 5.67 15.85 -21.59
CA MET A 27 6.99 16.40 -21.30
C MET A 27 6.96 17.51 -20.25
N GLY A 28 5.79 18.05 -19.93
CA GLY A 28 5.53 18.98 -18.83
C GLY A 28 5.04 18.28 -17.55
N HIS A 29 4.46 19.06 -16.63
CA HIS A 29 3.80 18.50 -15.46
C HIS A 29 2.50 17.80 -15.89
N CYS A 30 2.34 16.54 -15.49
CA CYS A 30 1.21 15.71 -15.86
C CYS A 30 0.53 15.14 -14.63
N VAL A 31 -0.80 15.21 -14.60
CA VAL A 31 -1.65 14.45 -13.69
C VAL A 31 -2.54 13.53 -14.52
N VAL A 32 -2.41 12.22 -14.31
CA VAL A 32 -3.25 11.21 -14.92
C VAL A 32 -4.35 10.81 -13.94
N LEU A 33 -5.59 11.22 -14.23
CA LEU A 33 -6.77 10.79 -13.49
C LEU A 33 -7.26 9.46 -14.06
N ALA A 34 -7.23 8.41 -13.26
CA ALA A 34 -7.37 7.06 -13.77
C ALA A 34 -8.36 6.26 -12.93
N GLY A 35 -9.52 5.91 -13.48
CA GLY A 35 -10.50 5.09 -12.76
C GLY A 35 -10.00 3.67 -12.44
N PRO A 36 -10.78 2.87 -11.69
CA PRO A 36 -10.45 1.47 -11.44
C PRO A 36 -10.28 0.71 -12.76
N GLY A 37 -9.24 -0.13 -12.85
CA GLY A 37 -9.02 -0.96 -14.03
C GLY A 37 -8.59 -0.21 -15.30
N SER A 38 -8.27 1.08 -15.22
CA SER A 38 -7.91 1.89 -16.40
C SER A 38 -6.46 1.79 -16.88
N GLY A 39 -5.66 0.91 -16.26
CA GLY A 39 -4.26 0.73 -16.61
C GLY A 39 -3.32 1.81 -16.05
N LYS A 40 -3.68 2.48 -14.94
CA LYS A 40 -2.85 3.50 -14.27
C LYS A 40 -1.41 3.05 -14.03
N THR A 41 -1.22 1.85 -13.48
CA THR A 41 0.11 1.31 -13.15
C THR A 41 0.91 1.01 -14.41
N LYS A 42 0.27 0.48 -15.46
CA LYS A 42 0.92 0.24 -16.78
C LYS A 42 1.37 1.56 -17.42
N THR A 43 0.54 2.59 -17.31
CA THR A 43 0.83 3.94 -17.83
C THR A 43 2.02 4.55 -17.08
N LEU A 44 2.00 4.52 -15.74
CA LEU A 44 3.10 5.03 -14.90
C LEU A 44 4.43 4.30 -15.19
N THR A 45 4.44 2.97 -15.18
CA THR A 45 5.69 2.20 -15.38
C THR A 45 6.26 2.40 -16.78
N THR A 46 5.40 2.46 -17.80
CA THR A 46 5.84 2.71 -19.18
C THR A 46 6.34 4.15 -19.36
N ALA A 47 5.66 5.15 -18.77
CA ALA A 47 6.12 6.54 -18.76
C ALA A 47 7.49 6.68 -18.09
N MET A 48 7.69 5.99 -16.96
CA MET A 48 8.96 6.04 -16.24
C MET A 48 10.10 5.35 -17.00
N ALA A 49 9.85 4.16 -17.56
CA ALA A 49 10.84 3.46 -18.38
C ALA A 49 11.23 4.26 -19.63
N ARG A 50 10.25 4.87 -20.31
CA ARG A 50 10.48 5.78 -21.45
C ARG A 50 11.27 7.02 -21.04
N THR A 51 10.92 7.64 -19.92
CA THR A 51 11.61 8.81 -19.37
C THR A 51 13.09 8.51 -19.10
N LEU A 52 13.38 7.38 -18.46
CA LEU A 52 14.76 6.93 -18.22
C LEU A 52 15.53 6.66 -19.50
N ALA A 53 14.85 6.15 -20.54
CA ALA A 53 15.47 5.80 -21.81
C ALA A 53 15.69 6.99 -22.76
N LYS A 54 14.83 8.03 -22.70
CA LYS A 54 14.80 9.11 -23.70
C LYS A 54 15.01 10.51 -23.12
N ASP A 55 14.52 10.78 -21.92
CA ASP A 55 14.44 12.13 -21.37
C ASP A 55 15.56 12.40 -20.34
N VAL A 56 16.07 11.35 -19.68
CA VAL A 56 17.01 11.46 -18.57
C VAL A 56 18.37 10.88 -18.95
N VAL A 57 19.36 11.76 -19.09
CA VAL A 57 20.75 11.41 -19.43
C VAL A 57 21.51 10.94 -18.19
N GLU A 58 22.37 9.94 -18.36
CA GLU A 58 23.30 9.50 -17.31
C GLU A 58 24.23 10.63 -16.84
N PRO A 59 24.55 10.73 -15.53
CA PRO A 59 24.22 9.79 -14.44
C PRO A 59 22.87 10.06 -13.74
N ARG A 60 22.04 10.96 -14.28
CA ARG A 60 20.76 11.35 -13.65
C ARG A 60 19.75 10.20 -13.66
N GLY A 61 18.79 10.29 -12.76
CA GLY A 61 17.77 9.28 -12.52
C GLY A 61 16.35 9.84 -12.43
N VAL A 62 15.46 9.02 -11.90
CA VAL A 62 14.07 9.40 -11.56
C VAL A 62 13.75 8.96 -10.14
N ALA A 63 12.84 9.67 -9.49
CA ALA A 63 12.27 9.27 -8.21
C ALA A 63 10.79 8.93 -8.41
N CYS A 64 10.33 7.83 -7.83
CA CYS A 64 8.93 7.42 -7.79
C CYS A 64 8.49 7.26 -6.35
N ILE A 65 7.49 8.03 -5.94
CA ILE A 65 6.90 7.97 -4.60
C ILE A 65 5.59 7.19 -4.65
N THR A 66 5.44 6.23 -3.75
CA THR A 66 4.23 5.40 -3.60
C THR A 66 3.63 5.54 -2.20
N TYR A 67 2.37 5.14 -2.05
CA TYR A 67 1.68 5.12 -0.75
C TYR A 67 2.32 4.12 0.25
N ASN A 68 2.62 2.91 -0.21
CA ASN A 68 3.17 1.86 0.65
C ASN A 68 4.30 1.07 -0.04
N ASN A 69 4.96 0.21 0.74
CA ASN A 69 6.06 -0.63 0.26
C ASN A 69 5.61 -1.71 -0.74
N GLU A 70 4.34 -2.13 -0.72
CA GLU A 70 3.83 -3.14 -1.65
C GLU A 70 3.74 -2.56 -3.06
N CYS A 71 3.18 -1.35 -3.20
CA CYS A 71 3.16 -0.62 -4.46
C CYS A 71 4.58 -0.41 -5.00
N ALA A 72 5.55 -0.06 -4.14
CA ALA A 72 6.94 0.10 -4.56
C ALA A 72 7.53 -1.21 -5.13
N ILE A 73 7.33 -2.33 -4.44
CA ILE A 73 7.80 -3.65 -4.89
C ILE A 73 7.13 -4.07 -6.21
N GLU A 74 5.83 -3.82 -6.34
CA GLU A 74 5.09 -4.12 -7.57
C GLU A 74 5.61 -3.29 -8.76
N LEU A 75 5.83 -1.99 -8.54
CA LEU A 75 6.39 -1.09 -9.56
C LEU A 75 7.79 -1.54 -9.98
N GLU A 76 8.67 -1.86 -9.02
CA GLU A 76 10.00 -2.42 -9.31
C GLU A 76 9.93 -3.67 -10.19
N ALA A 77 9.05 -4.61 -9.87
CA ALA A 77 8.88 -5.84 -10.65
C ALA A 77 8.40 -5.54 -12.08
N ARG A 78 7.40 -4.65 -12.23
CA ARG A 78 6.87 -4.24 -13.54
C ARG A 78 7.90 -3.51 -14.40
N LEU A 79 8.76 -2.70 -13.79
CA LEU A 79 9.85 -2.00 -14.48
C LEU A 79 10.97 -2.95 -14.89
N GLY A 80 11.30 -3.93 -14.05
CA GLY A 80 12.20 -5.02 -14.39
C GLY A 80 11.74 -5.75 -15.66
N ALA A 81 10.43 -6.03 -15.77
CA ALA A 81 9.84 -6.63 -16.98
C ALA A 81 9.91 -5.73 -18.23
N LEU A 82 10.04 -4.40 -18.06
CA LEU A 82 10.28 -3.44 -19.14
C LEU A 82 11.78 -3.27 -19.47
N GLY A 83 12.66 -4.03 -18.83
CA GLY A 83 14.11 -3.95 -19.04
C GLY A 83 14.81 -2.84 -18.24
N VAL A 84 14.14 -2.25 -17.25
CA VAL A 84 14.74 -1.26 -16.33
C VAL A 84 15.26 -2.00 -15.10
N ALA A 85 16.58 -2.14 -15.00
CA ALA A 85 17.20 -2.75 -13.84
C ALA A 85 17.17 -1.81 -12.62
N ALA A 86 17.01 -2.38 -11.42
CA ALA A 86 17.15 -1.63 -10.18
C ALA A 86 18.59 -1.09 -10.06
N SER A 87 18.72 0.23 -10.02
CA SER A 87 20.00 0.93 -9.94
C SER A 87 19.89 2.19 -9.09
N GLU A 88 21.01 2.86 -8.83
CA GLU A 88 21.03 4.15 -8.13
C GLU A 88 20.31 5.28 -8.90
N ARG A 89 20.07 5.07 -10.20
CA ARG A 89 19.29 5.99 -11.06
C ARG A 89 17.78 5.87 -10.84
N THR A 90 17.30 4.87 -10.13
CA THR A 90 15.87 4.61 -9.95
C THR A 90 15.53 4.51 -8.47
N PHE A 91 15.06 5.61 -7.90
CA PHE A 91 14.46 5.55 -6.57
C PHE A 91 12.97 5.19 -6.71
N ILE A 92 12.53 4.12 -6.05
CA ILE A 92 11.12 3.75 -5.93
C ILE A 92 10.87 3.43 -4.46
N GLY A 93 9.94 4.13 -3.83
CA GLY A 93 9.67 3.92 -2.42
C GLY A 93 8.60 4.83 -1.86
N THR A 94 8.36 4.71 -0.56
CA THR A 94 7.41 5.59 0.13
C THR A 94 7.97 6.99 0.32
N VAL A 95 7.10 7.96 0.63
CA VAL A 95 7.51 9.33 1.01
C VAL A 95 8.52 9.32 2.17
N HIS A 96 8.32 8.44 3.15
CA HIS A 96 9.22 8.26 4.29
C HIS A 96 10.61 7.79 3.84
N SER A 97 10.65 6.79 2.96
CA SER A 97 11.90 6.28 2.40
C SER A 97 12.62 7.35 1.58
N PHE A 98 11.88 8.15 0.79
CA PHE A 98 12.45 9.25 0.01
C PHE A 98 13.04 10.31 0.94
N ALA A 99 12.25 10.79 1.90
CA ALA A 99 12.67 11.79 2.87
C ALA A 99 13.92 11.35 3.64
N LEU A 100 13.94 10.12 4.17
CA LEU A 100 15.08 9.62 4.93
C LEU A 100 16.32 9.43 4.05
N THR A 101 16.21 8.67 2.95
CA THR A 101 17.38 8.20 2.20
C THR A 101 17.87 9.17 1.13
N GLN A 102 17.00 10.01 0.59
CA GLN A 102 17.33 10.93 -0.49
C GLN A 102 17.53 12.38 -0.01
N VAL A 103 17.03 12.73 1.19
CA VAL A 103 17.10 14.10 1.72
C VAL A 103 17.83 14.16 3.06
N ILE A 104 17.31 13.50 4.10
CA ILE A 104 17.83 13.63 5.47
C ILE A 104 19.24 13.03 5.55
N THR A 105 19.43 11.75 5.22
CA THR A 105 20.74 11.08 5.37
C THR A 105 21.85 11.77 4.57
N PRO A 106 21.66 12.19 3.31
CA PRO A 106 22.72 12.86 2.54
C PRO A 106 23.06 14.27 3.05
N TYR A 107 22.06 15.04 3.48
CA TYR A 107 22.21 16.50 3.69
C TYR A 107 22.11 16.96 5.14
N ALA A 108 21.45 16.24 6.05
CA ALA A 108 21.32 16.68 7.45
C ALA A 108 22.69 16.86 8.14
N ARG A 109 23.67 16.02 7.78
CA ARG A 109 25.07 16.13 8.26
C ARG A 109 25.76 17.45 7.87
N CYS A 110 25.24 18.18 6.89
CA CYS A 110 25.76 19.50 6.51
C CYS A 110 25.33 20.61 7.47
N PHE A 111 24.42 20.31 8.42
CA PHE A 111 23.87 21.27 9.37
C PHE A 111 24.08 20.77 10.81
N PRO A 112 25.24 21.08 11.42
CA PRO A 112 25.50 20.71 12.81
C PRO A 112 24.37 21.18 13.74
N GLY A 113 23.89 20.28 14.59
CA GLY A 113 22.78 20.55 15.52
C GLY A 113 21.37 20.42 14.93
N PHE A 114 21.21 20.21 13.61
CA PHE A 114 19.88 19.98 13.01
C PHE A 114 19.25 18.66 13.47
N LEU A 115 20.04 17.58 13.50
CA LEU A 115 19.65 16.28 14.04
C LEU A 115 20.77 15.72 14.92
N PRO A 116 20.43 14.92 15.95
CA PRO A 116 21.41 14.17 16.74
C PRO A 116 22.24 13.24 15.86
N GLU A 117 23.54 13.10 16.17
CA GLU A 117 24.37 12.10 15.51
C GLU A 117 23.86 10.70 15.80
N GLY A 118 23.80 9.86 14.76
CA GLY A 118 23.31 8.48 14.90
C GLY A 118 21.83 8.39 15.28
N PHE A 119 21.01 9.40 14.98
CA PHE A 119 19.58 9.36 15.27
C PHE A 119 18.91 8.07 14.73
N ARG A 120 17.86 7.63 15.39
CA ARG A 120 17.05 6.49 14.95
C ARG A 120 15.56 6.81 14.97
N VAL A 121 14.77 5.91 14.37
CA VAL A 121 13.32 6.04 14.34
C VAL A 121 12.73 5.57 15.67
N ALA A 122 11.86 6.35 16.29
CA ALA A 122 11.20 6.02 17.54
C ALA A 122 10.28 4.81 17.37
N SER A 123 10.32 3.89 18.34
CA SER A 123 9.32 2.84 18.51
C SER A 123 7.99 3.41 19.01
N GLN A 124 6.92 2.62 18.96
CA GLN A 124 5.61 3.04 19.47
C GLN A 124 5.63 3.38 20.98
N ALA A 125 6.41 2.64 21.77
CA ALA A 125 6.56 2.90 23.20
C ALA A 125 7.31 4.23 23.46
N GLU A 126 8.33 4.52 22.65
CA GLU A 126 9.09 5.77 22.76
C GLU A 126 8.30 6.97 22.30
N HIS A 127 7.55 6.83 21.20
CA HIS A 127 6.57 7.82 20.77
C HIS A 127 5.59 8.13 21.91
N ARG A 128 5.00 7.09 22.50
CA ARG A 128 4.06 7.22 23.63
C ARG A 128 4.67 7.97 24.81
N SER A 129 5.85 7.55 25.25
CA SER A 129 6.56 8.19 26.36
C SER A 129 6.97 9.65 26.08
N ALA A 130 7.33 9.97 24.82
CA ALA A 130 7.64 11.34 24.44
C ALA A 130 6.39 12.24 24.42
N VAL A 131 5.23 11.71 24.00
CA VAL A 131 3.93 12.42 24.08
C VAL A 131 3.57 12.74 25.54
N GLU A 132 3.72 11.77 26.45
CA GLU A 132 3.43 11.95 27.87
C GLU A 132 4.36 13.00 28.52
N ALA A 133 5.66 12.97 28.18
CA ALA A 133 6.64 13.95 28.66
C ALA A 133 6.36 15.37 28.15
N ALA A 134 6.07 15.51 26.85
CA ALA A 134 5.73 16.81 26.26
C ALA A 134 4.42 17.38 26.79
N HIS A 135 3.43 16.54 27.07
CA HIS A 135 2.17 16.97 27.65
C HIS A 135 2.37 17.53 29.06
N THR A 136 3.18 16.85 29.85
CA THR A 136 3.54 17.30 31.21
C THR A 136 4.26 18.65 31.17
N ALA A 137 5.21 18.82 30.24
CA ALA A 137 5.97 20.06 30.10
C ALA A 137 5.12 21.26 29.68
N VAL A 138 4.08 21.06 28.86
CA VAL A 138 3.28 22.15 28.27
C VAL A 138 2.01 22.46 29.06
N PHE A 139 1.29 21.43 29.51
CA PHE A 139 -0.02 21.61 30.16
C PHE A 139 0.04 21.50 31.68
N ASN A 140 1.08 20.86 32.24
CA ASN A 140 1.20 20.57 33.67
C ASN A 140 -0.09 19.96 34.27
N ASP A 141 -0.82 19.19 33.45
CA ASP A 141 -2.10 18.55 33.80
C ASP A 141 -1.92 17.04 33.76
N HIS A 142 -2.18 16.40 34.90
CA HIS A 142 -2.09 14.95 35.09
C HIS A 142 -3.47 14.27 35.09
N SER A 143 -4.56 15.03 34.99
CA SER A 143 -5.93 14.52 35.01
C SER A 143 -6.44 14.11 33.63
N ALA A 144 -5.97 14.78 32.57
CA ALA A 144 -6.30 14.45 31.18
C ALA A 144 -5.34 13.40 30.61
N ASN A 145 -5.87 12.49 29.79
CA ASN A 145 -5.04 11.53 29.04
C ASN A 145 -4.27 12.26 27.91
N PRO A 146 -2.92 12.29 27.94
CA PRO A 146 -2.12 12.99 26.94
C PRO A 146 -2.41 12.56 25.49
N HIS A 147 -2.77 11.29 25.30
CA HIS A 147 -2.98 10.72 23.96
C HIS A 147 -4.24 11.22 23.29
N ASP A 148 -5.29 11.57 24.05
CA ASP A 148 -6.53 12.09 23.47
C ASP A 148 -6.29 13.47 22.86
N ARG A 149 -5.48 14.30 23.54
CA ARG A 149 -5.05 15.60 23.01
C ARG A 149 -4.04 15.45 21.86
N TRP A 150 -3.17 14.45 21.93
CA TRP A 150 -2.20 14.17 20.87
C TRP A 150 -2.86 13.88 19.51
N ILE A 151 -4.05 13.28 19.48
CA ILE A 151 -4.79 13.05 18.21
C ILE A 151 -4.96 14.37 17.43
N TYR A 152 -5.35 15.44 18.10
CA TYR A 152 -5.52 16.77 17.49
C TYR A 152 -4.18 17.42 17.15
N ALA A 153 -3.18 17.28 18.02
CA ALA A 153 -1.83 17.79 17.79
C ALA A 153 -1.18 17.12 16.56
N ALA A 154 -1.30 15.80 16.43
CA ALA A 154 -0.79 15.04 15.29
C ALA A 154 -1.46 15.46 13.97
N GLN A 155 -2.78 15.64 13.97
CA GLN A 155 -3.50 16.16 12.79
C GLN A 155 -3.01 17.57 12.39
N LYS A 156 -2.81 18.47 13.36
CA LYS A 156 -2.23 19.79 13.12
C LYS A 156 -0.81 19.67 12.56
N ARG A 157 0.04 18.84 13.17
CA ARG A 157 1.43 18.59 12.76
C ARG A 157 1.55 18.09 11.33
N GLN A 158 0.66 17.19 10.91
CA GLN A 158 0.66 16.60 9.57
C GLN A 158 0.09 17.54 8.51
N ARG A 159 -0.89 18.39 8.87
CA ARG A 159 -1.55 19.32 7.95
C ARG A 159 -0.77 20.62 7.78
N ASP A 160 -0.32 21.23 8.88
CA ASP A 160 0.32 22.54 8.92
C ASP A 160 1.85 22.36 8.78
N VAL A 161 2.29 21.91 7.60
CA VAL A 161 3.67 21.51 7.31
C VAL A 161 4.62 22.72 7.31
N ASP A 162 4.24 23.81 6.64
CA ASP A 162 5.01 25.07 6.66
C ASP A 162 4.71 25.88 7.91
N ARG A 163 5.59 25.77 8.90
CA ARG A 163 5.46 26.45 10.19
C ARG A 163 5.81 27.94 10.16
N SER A 164 6.34 28.46 9.05
CA SER A 164 6.55 29.90 8.88
C SER A 164 5.24 30.66 8.61
N LEU A 165 4.18 29.95 8.22
CA LEU A 165 2.88 30.55 7.95
C LEU A 165 2.16 30.92 9.26
N PRO A 166 1.41 32.04 9.29
CA PRO A 166 0.70 32.50 10.50
C PRO A 166 -0.26 31.47 11.10
N LEU A 167 -0.79 30.55 10.29
CA LEU A 167 -1.71 29.50 10.73
C LEU A 167 -1.10 28.55 11.79
N TRP A 168 0.23 28.39 11.82
CA TRP A 168 0.89 27.50 12.77
C TRP A 168 0.58 27.89 14.22
N ARG A 169 0.78 29.16 14.59
CA ARG A 169 0.44 29.69 15.93
C ARG A 169 -0.90 30.43 15.99
N GLY A 170 -1.51 30.74 14.85
CA GLY A 170 -2.77 31.50 14.79
C GLY A 170 -4.02 30.72 15.21
N ARG A 171 -4.02 29.38 15.06
CA ARG A 171 -5.12 28.51 15.54
C ARG A 171 -4.58 27.44 16.47
N ASN A 172 -5.12 27.39 17.69
CA ASN A 172 -4.76 26.46 18.76
C ASN A 172 -3.24 26.50 19.05
N PRO A 173 -2.69 27.67 19.47
CA PRO A 173 -1.26 27.83 19.75
C PRO A 173 -0.73 26.79 20.75
N GLU A 174 -1.55 26.37 21.71
CA GLU A 174 -1.21 25.33 22.69
C GLU A 174 -0.90 23.97 22.04
N LEU A 175 -1.52 23.66 20.90
CA LEU A 175 -1.18 22.45 20.13
C LEU A 175 0.17 22.61 19.42
N ALA A 176 0.51 23.82 18.95
CA ALA A 176 1.82 24.08 18.37
C ALA A 176 2.93 23.91 19.42
N ASP A 177 2.72 24.48 20.62
CA ASP A 177 3.65 24.33 21.74
C ASP A 177 3.81 22.85 22.15
N PHE A 178 2.71 22.09 22.19
CA PHE A 178 2.75 20.65 22.46
C PHE A 178 3.55 19.86 21.42
N ILE A 179 3.37 20.18 20.13
CA ILE A 179 4.11 19.53 19.03
C ILE A 179 5.61 19.88 19.10
N GLU A 180 5.94 21.15 19.34
CA GLU A 180 7.33 21.60 19.44
C GLU A 180 8.04 20.97 20.65
N ALA A 181 7.37 20.87 21.81
CA ALA A 181 7.89 20.17 22.99
C ALA A 181 8.08 18.66 22.74
N TYR A 182 7.15 18.03 22.02
CA TYR A 182 7.25 16.63 21.62
C TYR A 182 8.46 16.37 20.72
N GLU A 183 8.65 17.20 19.69
CA GLU A 183 9.79 17.07 18.77
C GLU A 183 11.11 17.30 19.51
N ALA A 184 11.17 18.30 20.40
CA ALA A 184 12.34 18.56 21.23
C ALA A 184 12.68 17.35 22.11
N GLU A 185 11.68 16.70 22.70
CA GLU A 185 11.88 15.51 23.51
C GLU A 185 12.38 14.31 22.70
N LEU A 186 11.87 14.12 21.47
CA LEU A 186 12.43 13.13 20.54
C LEU A 186 13.91 13.42 20.25
N ARG A 187 14.25 14.67 19.92
CA ARG A 187 15.65 15.06 19.62
C ARG A 187 16.57 14.85 20.82
N ARG A 188 16.12 15.19 22.03
CA ARG A 188 16.89 14.96 23.28
C ARG A 188 17.21 13.47 23.49
N ARG A 189 16.35 12.58 23.02
CA ARG A 189 16.53 11.11 23.08
C ARG A 189 17.29 10.54 21.88
N GLY A 190 17.76 11.37 20.93
CA GLY A 190 18.38 10.88 19.71
C GLY A 190 17.39 10.27 18.71
N LEU A 191 16.13 10.70 18.74
CA LEU A 191 15.03 10.09 17.99
C LEU A 191 14.41 11.06 16.96
N ILE A 192 13.88 10.46 15.90
CA ILE A 192 12.86 11.02 15.02
C ILE A 192 11.70 10.03 14.92
N ASP A 193 10.48 10.47 14.61
CA ASP A 193 9.38 9.54 14.30
C ASP A 193 9.11 9.42 12.79
N PHE A 194 8.06 8.70 12.39
CA PHE A 194 7.70 8.55 10.97
C PHE A 194 7.25 9.88 10.38
N ASP A 195 6.39 10.62 11.08
CA ASP A 195 5.88 11.92 10.63
C ASP A 195 7.00 12.99 10.53
N ASP A 196 8.05 12.89 11.35
CA ASP A 196 9.23 13.74 11.28
C ASP A 196 9.92 13.65 9.92
N MET A 197 9.98 12.46 9.30
CA MET A 197 10.76 12.26 8.09
C MET A 197 10.35 13.23 6.97
N PRO A 198 9.10 13.26 6.49
CA PRO A 198 8.71 14.20 5.45
C PRO A 198 8.76 15.66 5.93
N LEU A 199 8.50 15.95 7.21
CA LEU A 199 8.55 17.31 7.76
C LEU A 199 9.98 17.88 7.79
N LEU A 200 10.96 17.08 8.21
CA LEU A 200 12.38 17.45 8.22
C LEU A 200 12.92 17.59 6.79
N ALA A 201 12.54 16.69 5.89
CA ALA A 201 12.88 16.79 4.48
C ALA A 201 12.32 18.09 3.85
N PHE A 202 11.06 18.43 4.17
CA PHE A 202 10.44 19.68 3.75
C PHE A 202 11.26 20.89 4.22
N ARG A 203 11.61 20.97 5.52
CA ARG A 203 12.43 22.07 6.07
C ARG A 203 13.76 22.20 5.33
N LEU A 204 14.49 21.09 5.16
CA LEU A 204 15.77 21.09 4.44
C LEU A 204 15.65 21.60 2.99
N ILE A 205 14.62 21.16 2.25
CA ILE A 205 14.41 21.54 0.85
C ILE A 205 13.94 22.99 0.73
N LYS A 206 13.12 23.45 1.67
CA LYS A 206 12.59 24.81 1.71
C LYS A 206 13.70 25.82 2.04
N ASP A 207 14.44 25.57 3.11
CA ASP A 207 15.37 26.54 3.69
C ASP A 207 16.72 26.57 2.94
N HIS A 208 17.01 25.54 2.13
CA HIS A 208 18.28 25.43 1.43
C HIS A 208 18.09 25.14 -0.07
N LEU A 209 18.06 26.22 -0.87
CA LEU A 209 17.85 26.14 -2.32
C LEU A 209 18.89 25.25 -3.05
N TRP A 210 20.11 25.12 -2.53
CA TRP A 210 21.12 24.25 -3.11
C TRP A 210 20.77 22.76 -2.96
N ILE A 211 20.05 22.35 -1.90
CA ILE A 211 19.54 20.97 -1.75
C ILE A 211 18.50 20.71 -2.82
N ARG A 212 17.60 21.67 -3.06
CA ARG A 212 16.61 21.61 -4.13
C ARG A 212 17.28 21.46 -5.51
N ALA A 213 18.32 22.25 -5.77
CA ALA A 213 19.11 22.15 -7.00
C ALA A 213 19.82 20.80 -7.14
N ALA A 214 20.39 20.27 -6.05
CA ALA A 214 21.03 18.95 -6.04
C ALA A 214 20.02 17.82 -6.31
N LEU A 215 18.84 17.88 -5.69
CA LEU A 215 17.74 16.94 -5.92
C LEU A 215 17.24 17.01 -7.36
N LYS A 216 17.02 18.21 -7.92
CA LYS A 216 16.68 18.38 -9.35
C LYS A 216 17.77 17.82 -10.26
N ALA A 217 19.04 18.05 -9.92
CA ALA A 217 20.15 17.56 -10.69
C ALA A 217 20.23 16.03 -10.69
N ARG A 218 19.83 15.37 -9.60
CA ARG A 218 19.77 13.92 -9.48
C ARG A 218 18.50 13.32 -10.09
N PHE A 219 17.35 13.92 -9.79
CA PHE A 219 16.01 13.48 -10.16
C PHE A 219 15.27 14.61 -10.90
N PRO A 220 15.54 14.83 -12.20
CA PRO A 220 14.82 15.81 -13.00
C PRO A 220 13.32 15.52 -13.16
N VAL A 221 12.86 14.30 -12.85
CA VAL A 221 11.46 13.88 -12.95
C VAL A 221 11.05 13.14 -11.67
N LEU A 222 9.93 13.57 -11.09
CA LEU A 222 9.27 12.97 -9.94
C LEU A 222 7.98 12.29 -10.39
N PHE A 223 7.92 10.98 -10.22
CA PHE A 223 6.74 10.15 -10.38
C PHE A 223 6.03 9.99 -9.05
N VAL A 224 4.70 10.02 -9.06
CA VAL A 224 3.89 9.77 -7.85
C VAL A 224 2.75 8.83 -8.20
N ASP A 225 2.69 7.69 -7.51
CA ASP A 225 1.61 6.71 -7.62
C ASP A 225 0.60 6.86 -6.47
N GLU A 226 -0.66 6.58 -6.75
CA GLU A 226 -1.78 6.70 -5.80
C GLU A 226 -1.81 8.06 -5.08
N TYR A 227 -1.69 9.17 -5.83
CA TYR A 227 -1.54 10.51 -5.25
C TYR A 227 -2.65 10.86 -4.23
N GLN A 228 -3.87 10.40 -4.46
CA GLN A 228 -5.01 10.65 -3.56
C GLN A 228 -4.83 10.08 -2.15
N ASP A 229 -3.99 9.04 -2.01
CA ASP A 229 -3.77 8.35 -0.73
C ASP A 229 -2.63 8.97 0.08
N LEU A 230 -2.03 10.02 -0.45
CA LEU A 230 -0.88 10.68 0.16
C LEU A 230 -1.35 11.92 0.94
N GLY A 231 -0.58 12.28 1.97
CA GLY A 231 -0.90 13.38 2.87
C GLY A 231 -0.28 14.72 2.47
N HIS A 232 -0.60 15.75 3.26
CA HIS A 232 -0.13 17.13 3.08
C HIS A 232 1.39 17.24 2.97
N ALA A 233 2.15 16.51 3.78
CA ALA A 233 3.61 16.60 3.76
C ALA A 233 4.23 16.21 2.41
N LEU A 234 3.67 15.21 1.70
CA LEU A 234 4.11 14.92 0.33
C LEU A 234 3.68 16.03 -0.64
N HIS A 235 2.43 16.48 -0.53
CA HIS A 235 1.92 17.53 -1.41
C HIS A 235 2.81 18.77 -1.37
N GLU A 236 3.21 19.19 -0.17
CA GLU A 236 4.14 20.29 0.05
C GLU A 236 5.53 20.02 -0.54
N LEU A 237 6.06 18.80 -0.41
CA LEU A 237 7.30 18.41 -1.11
C LEU A 237 7.16 18.49 -2.64
N VAL A 238 5.99 18.14 -3.20
CA VAL A 238 5.70 18.28 -4.63
C VAL A 238 5.65 19.75 -5.03
N LEU A 239 5.01 20.61 -4.23
CA LEU A 239 5.01 22.06 -4.44
C LEU A 239 6.44 22.63 -4.50
N LEU A 240 7.27 22.31 -3.51
CA LEU A 240 8.66 22.78 -3.44
C LEU A 240 9.54 22.22 -4.57
N LEU A 241 9.50 20.91 -4.81
CA LEU A 241 10.41 20.26 -5.76
C LEU A 241 9.97 20.51 -7.21
N CYS A 242 8.68 20.39 -7.50
CA CYS A 242 8.21 20.44 -8.88
C CYS A 242 7.96 21.86 -9.34
N PHE A 243 7.20 22.64 -8.57
CA PHE A 243 6.72 23.94 -9.04
C PHE A 243 7.67 25.08 -8.70
N GLU A 244 8.31 25.04 -7.53
CA GLU A 244 9.39 25.99 -7.23
C GLU A 244 10.78 25.48 -7.64
N GLY A 245 10.98 24.16 -7.67
CA GLY A 245 12.27 23.50 -7.95
C GLY A 245 12.43 23.03 -9.39
N GLN A 246 11.40 23.17 -10.23
CA GLN A 246 11.41 22.81 -11.66
C GLN A 246 11.73 21.32 -11.93
N VAL A 247 11.44 20.44 -10.97
CA VAL A 247 11.41 18.99 -11.21
C VAL A 247 10.12 18.66 -11.96
N ARG A 248 10.19 17.98 -13.09
CA ARG A 248 8.98 17.61 -13.83
C ARG A 248 8.13 16.64 -13.00
N LEU A 249 6.84 16.89 -12.89
CA LEU A 249 5.89 16.03 -12.17
C LEU A 249 5.19 15.07 -13.15
N PHE A 250 5.09 13.79 -12.78
CA PHE A 250 4.16 12.84 -13.38
C PHE A 250 3.42 12.11 -12.27
N ALA A 251 2.19 12.53 -11.98
CA ALA A 251 1.37 11.93 -10.93
C ALA A 251 0.24 11.10 -11.54
N VAL A 252 -0.09 9.97 -10.92
CA VAL A 252 -1.30 9.19 -11.23
C VAL A 252 -2.15 9.05 -9.98
N GLY A 253 -3.46 9.03 -10.16
CA GLY A 253 -4.37 8.83 -9.04
C GLY A 253 -5.83 8.69 -9.44
N ASP A 254 -6.61 8.22 -8.48
CA ASP A 254 -8.07 8.12 -8.56
C ASP A 254 -8.69 8.71 -7.29
N PRO A 255 -9.22 9.95 -7.33
CA PRO A 255 -9.83 10.56 -6.14
C PRO A 255 -11.02 9.73 -5.61
N ASP A 256 -11.67 8.94 -6.46
CA ASP A 256 -12.81 8.09 -6.09
C ASP A 256 -12.38 6.83 -5.32
N GLN A 257 -11.09 6.50 -5.31
CA GLN A 257 -10.53 5.39 -4.53
C GLN A 257 -9.79 5.83 -3.26
N SER A 258 -9.81 7.10 -2.88
CA SER A 258 -9.15 7.57 -1.64
C SER A 258 -9.87 7.05 -0.38
N ILE A 259 -9.26 6.09 0.33
CA ILE A 259 -9.88 5.38 1.47
C ILE A 259 -8.97 5.29 2.70
N TYR A 260 -7.91 6.09 2.74
CA TYR A 260 -6.95 6.12 3.84
C TYR A 260 -6.96 7.48 4.56
N GLY A 261 -8.13 8.11 4.71
CA GLY A 261 -8.24 9.43 5.36
C GLY A 261 -7.74 9.41 6.80
N PHE A 262 -7.91 8.28 7.48
CA PHE A 262 -7.41 8.04 8.84
C PHE A 262 -5.86 8.03 8.95
N THR A 263 -5.13 7.88 7.84
CA THR A 263 -3.66 8.03 7.79
C THR A 263 -3.22 9.37 7.18
N GLY A 264 -4.15 10.30 6.98
CA GLY A 264 -3.88 11.64 6.46
C GLY A 264 -4.05 11.80 4.95
N ALA A 265 -4.54 10.78 4.24
CA ALA A 265 -4.87 10.90 2.81
C ALA A 265 -5.91 11.98 2.55
N ASN A 266 -5.68 12.79 1.53
CA ASN A 266 -6.57 13.90 1.19
C ASN A 266 -6.75 14.01 -0.35
N PRO A 267 -7.88 13.53 -0.92
CA PRO A 267 -8.08 13.53 -2.37
C PRO A 267 -8.17 14.94 -2.96
N GLN A 268 -8.47 15.98 -2.14
CA GLN A 268 -8.49 17.36 -2.60
C GLN A 268 -7.08 17.86 -2.98
N LEU A 269 -6.01 17.25 -2.45
CA LEU A 269 -4.63 17.59 -2.83
C LEU A 269 -4.30 17.17 -4.26
N LEU A 270 -4.90 16.08 -4.76
CA LEU A 270 -4.80 15.72 -6.18
C LEU A 270 -5.59 16.72 -7.04
N GLN A 271 -6.80 17.07 -6.60
CA GLN A 271 -7.67 18.02 -7.31
C GLN A 271 -7.05 19.42 -7.40
N SER A 272 -6.30 19.86 -6.37
CA SER A 272 -5.62 21.15 -6.40
C SER A 272 -4.52 21.21 -7.47
N LEU A 273 -3.93 20.08 -7.86
CA LEU A 273 -2.99 20.00 -8.98
C LEU A 273 -3.69 20.10 -10.34
N THR A 274 -4.87 19.50 -10.47
CA THR A 274 -5.59 19.44 -11.77
C THR A 274 -6.12 20.79 -12.23
N VAL A 275 -6.33 21.73 -11.30
CA VAL A 275 -6.81 23.09 -11.60
C VAL A 275 -5.68 24.06 -11.94
N ARG A 276 -4.41 23.64 -11.87
CA ARG A 276 -3.27 24.52 -12.18
C ARG A 276 -3.09 24.64 -13.69
N ALA A 277 -2.82 25.87 -14.16
CA ALA A 277 -2.61 26.14 -15.58
C ALA A 277 -1.32 25.51 -16.15
N ASP A 278 -0.32 25.25 -15.29
CA ASP A 278 0.97 24.65 -15.64
C ASP A 278 0.97 23.11 -15.58
N VAL A 279 -0.19 22.48 -15.33
CA VAL A 279 -0.36 21.03 -15.23
C VAL A 279 -1.30 20.52 -16.31
N ARG A 280 -0.81 19.60 -17.15
CA ARG A 280 -1.66 18.84 -18.08
C ARG A 280 -2.41 17.77 -17.31
N THR A 281 -3.74 17.79 -17.39
CA THR A 281 -4.59 16.74 -16.82
C THR A 281 -5.09 15.82 -17.91
N ILE A 282 -4.80 14.52 -17.80
CA ILE A 282 -5.23 13.48 -18.74
C ILE A 282 -6.12 12.48 -18.00
N ARG A 283 -7.30 12.18 -18.54
CA ARG A 283 -8.25 11.28 -17.90
C ARG A 283 -8.33 9.95 -18.64
N LEU A 284 -7.99 8.85 -17.97
CA LEU A 284 -8.17 7.50 -18.49
C LEU A 284 -9.61 7.05 -18.26
N ARG A 285 -10.39 6.96 -19.34
CA ARG A 285 -11.84 6.68 -19.29
C ARG A 285 -12.18 5.20 -19.41
N PHE A 286 -11.35 4.42 -20.11
CA PHE A 286 -11.62 3.00 -20.34
C PHE A 286 -11.23 2.14 -19.14
N ASN A 287 -12.14 1.25 -18.73
CA ASN A 287 -11.91 0.20 -17.74
C ASN A 287 -11.70 -1.14 -18.48
N TYR A 288 -10.53 -1.72 -18.27
CA TYR A 288 -10.08 -2.97 -18.89
C TYR A 288 -10.32 -4.20 -18.00
N ARG A 289 -10.80 -3.99 -16.77
CA ARG A 289 -10.89 -5.00 -15.72
C ARG A 289 -12.28 -5.61 -15.64
N SER A 290 -13.29 -4.76 -15.45
CA SER A 290 -14.63 -5.17 -15.06
C SER A 290 -15.58 -5.18 -16.26
N GLY A 291 -16.57 -6.06 -16.25
CA GLY A 291 -17.63 -6.06 -17.24
C GLY A 291 -18.49 -4.80 -17.22
N ALA A 292 -19.12 -4.47 -18.36
CA ALA A 292 -19.85 -3.20 -18.54
C ALA A 292 -21.01 -2.99 -17.55
N ARG A 293 -21.70 -4.05 -17.12
CA ARG A 293 -22.76 -3.99 -16.09
C ARG A 293 -22.18 -3.69 -14.71
N ILE A 294 -21.03 -4.25 -14.37
CA ILE A 294 -20.32 -3.95 -13.11
C ILE A 294 -19.85 -2.50 -13.11
N ILE A 295 -19.28 -2.02 -14.22
CA ILE A 295 -18.86 -0.61 -14.38
C ILE A 295 -20.06 0.32 -14.18
N ARG A 296 -21.19 0.05 -14.84
CA ARG A 296 -22.41 0.84 -14.70
C ARG A 296 -22.95 0.84 -13.26
N ALA A 297 -23.00 -0.34 -12.64
CA ALA A 297 -23.45 -0.48 -11.25
C ALA A 297 -22.53 0.28 -10.27
N SER A 298 -21.22 0.34 -10.54
CA SER A 298 -20.25 1.06 -9.71
C SER A 298 -20.52 2.56 -9.64
N LEU A 299 -21.13 3.17 -10.66
CA LEU A 299 -21.54 4.58 -10.61
C LEU A 299 -22.62 4.80 -9.55
N GLY A 300 -23.55 3.84 -9.38
CA GLY A 300 -24.51 3.85 -8.28
C GLY A 300 -23.86 3.73 -6.91
N ALA A 301 -22.83 2.90 -6.79
CA ALA A 301 -22.05 2.77 -5.56
C ALA A 301 -21.38 4.10 -5.17
N LEU A 302 -20.82 4.82 -6.14
CA LEU A 302 -20.18 6.12 -5.91
C LEU A 302 -21.19 7.24 -5.62
N GLY A 303 -22.38 7.18 -6.22
CA GLY A 303 -23.43 8.20 -6.08
C GLY A 303 -23.25 9.42 -6.96
N GLU A 304 -22.22 9.40 -7.81
CA GLU A 304 -21.90 10.49 -8.72
C GLU A 304 -21.63 9.92 -10.11
N GLU A 305 -22.04 10.65 -11.14
CA GLU A 305 -21.72 10.28 -12.51
C GLU A 305 -20.22 10.41 -12.78
N ARG A 306 -19.70 9.45 -13.55
CA ARG A 306 -18.30 9.43 -14.02
C ARG A 306 -18.28 8.93 -15.44
N ASP A 307 -17.35 9.48 -16.22
CA ASP A 307 -17.16 9.12 -17.64
C ASP A 307 -16.27 7.88 -17.77
N TYR A 308 -16.68 6.77 -17.16
CA TYR A 308 -15.98 5.49 -17.24
C TYR A 308 -16.70 4.55 -18.23
N HIS A 309 -15.94 3.98 -19.16
CA HIS A 309 -16.47 3.11 -20.21
C HIS A 309 -15.84 1.73 -20.15
N GLY A 310 -16.62 0.69 -20.43
CA GLY A 310 -16.06 -0.63 -20.74
C GLY A 310 -15.44 -0.64 -22.14
N LEU A 311 -14.60 -1.64 -22.41
CA LEU A 311 -14.16 -1.90 -23.77
C LEU A 311 -15.33 -2.37 -24.64
N GLN A 312 -15.37 -1.91 -25.89
CA GLN A 312 -16.38 -2.34 -26.84
C GLN A 312 -16.26 -3.87 -27.07
N GLY A 313 -17.36 -4.60 -26.89
CA GLY A 313 -17.41 -6.06 -27.02
C GLY A 313 -16.93 -6.85 -25.79
N ALA A 314 -16.58 -6.18 -24.69
CA ALA A 314 -16.31 -6.87 -23.42
C ALA A 314 -17.60 -7.50 -22.85
N ALA A 315 -17.46 -8.61 -22.13
CA ALA A 315 -18.58 -9.22 -21.43
C ALA A 315 -19.16 -8.25 -20.39
N ASP A 316 -20.48 -8.26 -20.21
CA ASP A 316 -21.16 -7.34 -19.29
C ASP A 316 -20.79 -7.60 -17.82
N GLY A 317 -20.42 -8.82 -17.47
CA GLY A 317 -20.26 -9.26 -16.08
C GLY A 317 -21.60 -9.46 -15.38
N GLU A 318 -21.60 -10.30 -14.35
CA GLU A 318 -22.78 -10.70 -13.61
C GLU A 318 -22.88 -10.00 -12.26
N LEU A 319 -24.11 -9.67 -11.87
CA LEU A 319 -24.40 -9.00 -10.61
C LEU A 319 -25.61 -9.67 -9.95
N THR A 320 -25.36 -10.27 -8.78
CA THR A 320 -26.34 -11.07 -8.04
C THR A 320 -26.54 -10.52 -6.63
N PHE A 321 -27.80 -10.38 -6.23
CA PHE A 321 -28.20 -9.83 -4.93
C PHE A 321 -28.82 -10.94 -4.08
N TRP A 322 -28.11 -11.35 -3.03
CA TRP A 322 -28.50 -12.43 -2.14
C TRP A 322 -29.15 -11.88 -0.87
N LYS A 323 -30.48 -12.00 -0.81
CA LYS A 323 -31.27 -11.68 0.37
C LYS A 323 -31.26 -12.86 1.33
N VAL A 324 -30.89 -12.63 2.58
CA VAL A 324 -30.77 -13.68 3.59
C VAL A 324 -31.69 -13.40 4.77
N GLN A 325 -32.47 -14.41 5.19
CA GLN A 325 -33.20 -14.35 6.45
C GLN A 325 -32.21 -14.50 7.61
N GLY A 326 -32.15 -13.50 8.49
CA GLY A 326 -31.24 -13.47 9.63
C GLY A 326 -30.04 -12.53 9.48
N GLY A 327 -29.28 -12.41 10.57
CA GLY A 327 -28.15 -11.48 10.66
C GLY A 327 -26.87 -11.99 9.99
N LEU A 328 -25.74 -11.42 10.43
CA LEU A 328 -24.42 -11.67 9.85
C LEU A 328 -23.98 -13.15 9.88
N ASP A 329 -24.35 -13.92 10.91
CA ASP A 329 -24.01 -15.35 10.99
C ASP A 329 -24.77 -16.18 9.95
N ALA A 330 -26.09 -15.95 9.78
CA ALA A 330 -26.89 -16.59 8.75
C ALA A 330 -26.41 -16.22 7.33
N GLN A 331 -25.96 -14.99 7.14
CA GLN A 331 -25.33 -14.55 5.89
C GLN A 331 -24.01 -15.30 5.62
N ALA A 332 -23.17 -15.51 6.64
CA ALA A 332 -21.93 -16.27 6.50
C ALA A 332 -22.22 -17.74 6.13
N GLU A 333 -23.19 -18.37 6.79
CA GLU A 333 -23.63 -19.72 6.45
C GLU A 333 -24.16 -19.82 5.02
N THR A 334 -24.98 -18.84 4.59
CA THR A 334 -25.52 -18.78 3.23
C THR A 334 -24.40 -18.62 2.20
N ILE A 335 -23.36 -17.83 2.51
CA ILE A 335 -22.18 -17.70 1.66
C ILE A 335 -21.53 -19.06 1.46
N ALA A 336 -21.24 -19.80 2.53
CA ALA A 336 -20.57 -21.09 2.44
C ALA A 336 -21.43 -22.19 1.78
N ARG A 337 -22.74 -22.20 2.04
CA ARG A 337 -23.66 -23.27 1.58
C ARG A 337 -24.24 -23.06 0.19
N THR A 338 -24.33 -21.82 -0.28
CA THR A 338 -25.09 -21.51 -1.51
C THR A 338 -24.32 -20.60 -2.45
N VAL A 339 -23.89 -19.42 -1.98
CA VAL A 339 -23.28 -18.41 -2.85
C VAL A 339 -21.95 -18.93 -3.41
N LEU A 340 -21.08 -19.42 -2.53
CA LEU A 340 -19.75 -19.89 -2.91
C LEU A 340 -19.80 -21.12 -3.83
N PRO A 341 -20.56 -22.20 -3.54
CA PRO A 341 -20.72 -23.32 -4.46
C PRO A 341 -21.15 -22.88 -5.87
N SER A 342 -22.11 -21.95 -5.98
CA SER A 342 -22.56 -21.42 -7.28
C SER A 342 -21.48 -20.65 -8.04
N LEU A 343 -20.55 -19.99 -7.35
CA LEU A 343 -19.40 -19.34 -7.99
C LEU A 343 -18.32 -20.36 -8.38
N LEU A 344 -18.11 -21.40 -7.58
CA LEU A 344 -17.12 -22.46 -7.85
C LEU A 344 -17.43 -23.28 -9.09
N GLU A 345 -18.70 -23.33 -9.53
CA GLU A 345 -19.10 -23.92 -10.81
C GLU A 345 -18.53 -23.17 -12.03
N ARG A 346 -18.20 -21.89 -11.88
CA ARG A 346 -17.85 -20.98 -12.98
C ARG A 346 -16.45 -20.37 -12.84
N HIS A 347 -15.93 -20.30 -11.63
CA HIS A 347 -14.64 -19.67 -11.32
C HIS A 347 -13.80 -20.56 -10.41
N PRO A 348 -12.47 -20.65 -10.63
CA PRO A 348 -11.61 -21.38 -9.72
C PRO A 348 -11.54 -20.66 -8.37
N ALA A 349 -11.43 -21.41 -7.27
CA ALA A 349 -11.45 -20.84 -5.92
C ALA A 349 -10.42 -19.72 -5.68
N ASN A 350 -9.24 -19.80 -6.29
CA ASN A 350 -8.21 -18.77 -6.18
C ASN A 350 -8.56 -17.43 -6.84
N GLU A 351 -9.57 -17.39 -7.69
CA GLU A 351 -10.10 -16.18 -8.31
C GLU A 351 -11.38 -15.68 -7.62
N ILE A 352 -11.77 -16.27 -6.48
CA ILE A 352 -12.92 -15.86 -5.69
C ILE A 352 -12.44 -15.17 -4.41
N ALA A 353 -12.99 -13.97 -4.14
CA ALA A 353 -12.76 -13.27 -2.89
C ALA A 353 -14.04 -12.98 -2.12
N VAL A 354 -13.98 -13.11 -0.79
CA VAL A 354 -15.00 -12.58 0.13
C VAL A 354 -14.46 -11.32 0.77
N LEU A 355 -15.10 -10.19 0.49
CA LEU A 355 -14.72 -8.87 0.98
C LEU A 355 -15.70 -8.39 2.05
N TYR A 356 -15.16 -7.82 3.12
CA TYR A 356 -15.94 -7.36 4.27
C TYR A 356 -15.37 -6.07 4.86
N ARG A 357 -16.17 -5.36 5.66
CA ARG A 357 -15.79 -4.05 6.21
C ARG A 357 -14.67 -4.12 7.25
N ALA A 358 -14.66 -5.16 8.09
CA ALA A 358 -13.79 -5.28 9.26
C ALA A 358 -13.35 -6.73 9.52
N ALA A 359 -12.15 -6.92 10.07
CA ALA A 359 -11.54 -8.24 10.23
C ALA A 359 -12.36 -9.23 11.11
N TRP A 360 -13.17 -8.72 12.04
CA TRP A 360 -14.05 -9.55 12.87
C TRP A 360 -15.20 -10.20 12.06
N LEU A 361 -15.67 -9.55 10.98
CA LEU A 361 -16.57 -10.16 10.00
C LEU A 361 -15.87 -11.31 9.27
N GLY A 362 -14.60 -11.10 8.91
CA GLY A 362 -13.74 -12.14 8.35
C GLY A 362 -13.60 -13.37 9.24
N ASN A 363 -13.69 -13.23 10.57
CA ASN A 363 -13.66 -14.37 11.50
C ASN A 363 -14.93 -15.22 11.40
N LYS A 364 -16.11 -14.61 11.20
CA LYS A 364 -17.37 -15.33 11.00
C LYS A 364 -17.31 -16.18 9.72
N ILE A 365 -16.85 -15.58 8.62
CA ILE A 365 -16.66 -16.28 7.33
C ILE A 365 -15.60 -17.38 7.46
N ALA A 366 -14.47 -17.10 8.08
CA ALA A 366 -13.43 -18.10 8.32
C ALA A 366 -13.98 -19.34 9.05
N GLY A 367 -14.74 -19.14 10.14
CA GLY A 367 -15.29 -20.26 10.92
C GLY A 367 -16.28 -21.14 10.14
N VAL A 368 -17.12 -20.55 9.28
CA VAL A 368 -18.05 -21.33 8.43
C VAL A 368 -17.33 -22.02 7.28
N LEU A 369 -16.28 -21.41 6.72
CA LEU A 369 -15.46 -22.04 5.67
C LEU A 369 -14.62 -23.20 6.24
N ASP A 370 -14.07 -23.04 7.45
CA ASP A 370 -13.37 -24.11 8.18
C ASP A 370 -14.31 -25.30 8.38
N SER A 371 -15.55 -25.04 8.82
CA SER A 371 -16.58 -26.06 9.04
C SER A 371 -17.06 -26.73 7.74
N ALA A 372 -17.05 -26.00 6.63
CA ALA A 372 -17.43 -26.49 5.31
C ALA A 372 -16.27 -27.10 4.51
N GLY A 373 -15.04 -27.08 5.04
CA GLY A 373 -13.86 -27.63 4.37
C GLY A 373 -13.36 -26.80 3.19
N PHE A 374 -13.72 -25.51 3.10
CA PHE A 374 -13.23 -24.61 2.06
C PHE A 374 -11.92 -23.95 2.49
N PRO A 375 -10.79 -24.25 1.85
CA PRO A 375 -9.53 -23.64 2.24
C PRO A 375 -9.48 -22.18 1.78
N TYR A 376 -8.86 -21.31 2.58
CA TYR A 376 -8.74 -19.89 2.29
C TYR A 376 -7.37 -19.33 2.69
N VAL A 377 -7.13 -18.10 2.26
CA VAL A 377 -6.03 -17.23 2.70
C VAL A 377 -6.59 -15.88 3.14
N ARG A 378 -6.01 -15.30 4.19
CA ARG A 378 -6.39 -13.98 4.71
C ARG A 378 -5.38 -12.92 4.35
N THR A 379 -5.87 -11.73 4.07
CA THR A 379 -5.07 -10.56 3.67
C THR A 379 -5.40 -9.31 4.51
N ASP A 380 -6.21 -9.50 5.55
CA ASP A 380 -6.53 -8.50 6.55
C ASP A 380 -5.57 -8.57 7.75
N GLY A 381 -5.90 -7.90 8.86
CA GLY A 381 -5.05 -7.90 10.07
C GLY A 381 -4.78 -9.28 10.67
N ASN A 382 -5.55 -10.30 10.28
CA ASN A 382 -5.36 -11.69 10.70
C ASN A 382 -4.60 -12.54 9.66
N ALA A 383 -4.02 -11.91 8.64
CA ALA A 383 -3.14 -12.58 7.69
C ALA A 383 -1.97 -13.27 8.39
N LEU A 384 -1.57 -14.43 7.87
CA LEU A 384 -0.40 -15.17 8.36
C LEU A 384 0.88 -14.35 8.15
N VAL A 385 1.03 -13.78 6.95
CA VAL A 385 2.14 -12.88 6.62
C VAL A 385 1.71 -11.43 6.84
N LYS A 386 2.16 -10.85 7.95
CA LYS A 386 1.98 -9.42 8.24
C LYS A 386 2.84 -8.59 7.28
N ARG A 387 2.20 -8.05 6.24
CA ARG A 387 2.88 -7.31 5.16
C ARG A 387 3.64 -6.06 5.63
N SER A 388 3.22 -5.44 6.73
CA SER A 388 3.93 -4.32 7.36
C SER A 388 5.32 -4.70 7.87
N SER A 389 5.53 -5.97 8.22
CA SER A 389 6.80 -6.44 8.77
C SER A 389 7.84 -6.70 7.68
N ARG A 390 9.06 -6.22 7.90
CA ARG A 390 10.22 -6.52 7.03
C ARG A 390 10.62 -8.00 7.12
N LEU A 391 10.63 -8.54 8.35
CA LEU A 391 11.01 -9.93 8.56
C LEU A 391 9.96 -10.89 7.99
N ALA A 392 8.66 -10.61 8.17
CA ALA A 392 7.59 -11.41 7.58
C ALA A 392 7.71 -11.51 6.06
N ARG A 393 7.94 -10.37 5.39
CA ARG A 393 8.12 -10.31 3.94
C ARG A 393 9.38 -11.04 3.48
N PHE A 394 10.49 -10.91 4.22
CA PHE A 394 11.72 -11.65 3.93
C PHE A 394 11.50 -13.17 4.02
N ILE A 395 10.81 -13.65 5.06
CA ILE A 395 10.48 -15.07 5.22
C ILE A 395 9.61 -15.57 4.05
N GLU A 396 8.59 -14.81 3.65
CA GLU A 396 7.75 -15.15 2.50
C GLU A 396 8.53 -15.14 1.17
N GLU A 397 9.43 -14.17 0.98
CA GLU A 397 10.31 -14.09 -0.20
C GLU A 397 11.28 -15.28 -0.26
N CYS A 398 11.81 -15.72 0.88
CA CYS A 398 12.59 -16.96 1.01
C CYS A 398 11.77 -18.19 0.63
N ALA A 399 10.54 -18.31 1.16
CA ALA A 399 9.64 -19.40 0.78
C ALA A 399 9.32 -19.39 -0.71
N ARG A 400 9.10 -18.22 -1.32
CA ARG A 400 8.87 -18.06 -2.76
C ARG A 400 10.08 -18.48 -3.60
N TRP A 401 11.27 -18.15 -3.14
CA TRP A 401 12.51 -18.58 -3.78
C TRP A 401 12.63 -20.10 -3.78
N VAL A 402 12.41 -20.74 -2.63
CA VAL A 402 12.42 -22.21 -2.46
C VAL A 402 11.32 -22.89 -3.30
N ALA A 403 10.12 -22.30 -3.33
CA ALA A 403 8.94 -22.81 -4.02
C ALA A 403 9.00 -22.71 -5.56
N GLY A 404 10.18 -22.56 -6.15
CA GLY A 404 10.43 -22.54 -7.59
C GLY A 404 10.95 -21.20 -8.12
N GLY A 405 10.90 -20.13 -7.33
CA GLY A 405 11.38 -18.80 -7.71
C GLY A 405 12.87 -18.75 -8.06
N TRP A 406 13.67 -19.71 -7.60
CA TRP A 406 15.09 -19.83 -7.92
C TRP A 406 15.38 -20.09 -9.41
N HIS A 407 14.47 -20.70 -10.16
CA HIS A 407 14.63 -20.91 -11.61
C HIS A 407 14.45 -19.60 -12.40
N GLU A 408 13.54 -18.76 -11.93
CA GLU A 408 13.13 -17.52 -12.60
C GLU A 408 13.85 -16.28 -12.06
N ALA A 409 14.74 -16.46 -11.08
CA ALA A 409 15.33 -15.38 -10.29
C ALA A 409 14.26 -14.43 -9.69
N ASN A 410 13.17 -15.00 -9.18
CA ASN A 410 12.03 -14.28 -8.62
C ASN A 410 11.67 -14.75 -7.18
N PRO A 411 12.13 -14.06 -6.13
CA PRO A 411 13.00 -12.88 -6.17
C PRO A 411 14.46 -13.22 -6.52
N GLN A 412 15.24 -12.23 -6.95
CA GLN A 412 16.67 -12.42 -7.18
C GLN A 412 17.37 -12.72 -5.85
N PHE A 413 18.33 -13.66 -5.84
CA PHE A 413 19.08 -13.98 -4.62
C PHE A 413 19.82 -12.77 -4.04
N ALA A 414 20.33 -11.87 -4.90
CA ALA A 414 20.96 -10.62 -4.46
C ALA A 414 20.01 -9.70 -3.66
N ARG A 415 18.70 -9.74 -3.94
CA ARG A 415 17.67 -9.04 -3.16
C ARG A 415 17.50 -9.66 -1.79
N LEU A 416 17.38 -10.99 -1.71
CA LEU A 416 17.28 -11.73 -0.43
C LEU A 416 18.52 -11.46 0.44
N ARG A 417 19.73 -11.49 -0.16
CA ARG A 417 20.98 -11.17 0.54
C ARG A 417 20.97 -9.77 1.13
N ARG A 418 20.60 -8.75 0.33
CA ARG A 418 20.51 -7.36 0.82
C ARG A 418 19.50 -7.21 1.95
N GLN A 419 18.35 -7.87 1.85
CA GLN A 419 17.34 -7.86 2.91
C GLN A 419 17.86 -8.52 4.20
N ALA A 420 18.54 -9.67 4.10
CA ALA A 420 19.14 -10.35 5.24
C ALA A 420 20.17 -9.45 5.95
N VAL A 421 21.08 -8.83 5.20
CA VAL A 421 22.08 -7.88 5.74
C VAL A 421 21.38 -6.69 6.41
N ALA A 422 20.38 -6.10 5.76
CA ALA A 422 19.64 -4.96 6.31
C ALA A 422 18.82 -5.33 7.56
N LEU A 423 18.31 -6.55 7.64
CA LEU A 423 17.69 -7.09 8.84
C LEU A 423 18.74 -7.16 9.95
N VAL A 424 19.77 -8.00 9.80
CA VAL A 424 20.73 -8.26 10.89
C VAL A 424 21.55 -7.03 11.27
N TYR A 425 22.13 -6.34 10.31
CA TYR A 425 23.14 -5.30 10.54
C TYR A 425 22.67 -3.88 10.25
N GLY A 426 21.50 -3.69 9.65
CA GLY A 426 21.01 -2.35 9.32
C GLY A 426 21.83 -1.68 8.22
N ALA A 427 22.39 -0.49 8.51
CA ALA A 427 23.08 0.35 7.53
C ALA A 427 24.58 0.04 7.36
N GLY A 428 25.16 -0.86 8.16
CA GLY A 428 26.60 -1.15 8.13
C GLY A 428 26.93 -2.60 8.44
N ALA A 429 27.53 -3.29 7.46
CA ALA A 429 28.11 -4.61 7.60
C ALA A 429 29.48 -4.62 6.90
N SER A 430 30.43 -5.35 7.46
CA SER A 430 31.69 -5.65 6.78
C SER A 430 31.46 -6.70 5.71
N GLU A 431 32.31 -6.71 4.68
CA GLU A 431 32.23 -7.69 3.59
C GLU A 431 32.28 -9.15 4.10
N ARG A 432 33.05 -9.39 5.17
CA ARG A 432 33.11 -10.71 5.83
C ARG A 432 31.79 -11.10 6.48
N GLU A 433 31.13 -10.16 7.16
CA GLU A 433 29.81 -10.37 7.79
C GLU A 433 28.73 -10.61 6.73
N GLU A 434 28.72 -9.84 5.65
CA GLU A 434 27.80 -10.04 4.52
C GLU A 434 27.98 -11.42 3.87
N ASN A 435 29.24 -11.82 3.64
CA ASN A 435 29.55 -13.12 3.06
C ASN A 435 29.12 -14.27 3.98
N ALA A 436 29.34 -14.15 5.30
CA ALA A 436 28.91 -15.15 6.27
C ALA A 436 27.39 -15.33 6.29
N LEU A 437 26.62 -14.23 6.34
CA LEU A 437 25.15 -14.28 6.25
C LEU A 437 24.68 -14.86 4.91
N SER A 438 25.31 -14.45 3.81
CA SER A 438 24.96 -14.93 2.47
C SER A 438 25.16 -16.44 2.34
N LEU A 439 26.23 -16.99 2.93
CA LEU A 439 26.50 -18.42 2.92
C LEU A 439 25.47 -19.21 3.76
N GLN A 440 25.11 -18.71 4.94
CA GLN A 440 24.06 -19.34 5.77
C GLN A 440 22.71 -19.33 5.05
N LEU A 441 22.33 -18.18 4.47
CA LEU A 441 21.08 -18.02 3.76
C LEU A 441 21.00 -18.96 2.55
N VAL A 442 22.02 -18.99 1.68
CA VAL A 442 21.98 -19.84 0.49
C VAL A 442 22.01 -21.33 0.85
N ALA A 443 22.73 -21.72 1.91
CA ALA A 443 22.76 -23.09 2.38
C ALA A 443 21.37 -23.57 2.83
N PHE A 444 20.69 -22.78 3.67
CA PHE A 444 19.33 -23.06 4.11
C PHE A 444 18.32 -23.10 2.95
N LEU A 445 18.38 -22.11 2.05
CA LEU A 445 17.45 -22.06 0.92
C LEU A 445 17.65 -23.25 -0.02
N ARG A 446 18.89 -23.65 -0.30
CA ARG A 446 19.19 -24.82 -1.14
C ARG A 446 18.76 -26.12 -0.49
N SER A 447 18.99 -26.30 0.81
CA SER A 447 18.54 -27.52 1.53
C SER A 447 17.01 -27.62 1.64
N SER A 448 16.31 -26.51 1.46
CA SER A 448 14.84 -26.46 1.44
C SER A 448 14.23 -26.86 0.09
N ILE A 449 14.98 -26.83 -1.01
CA ILE A 449 14.45 -27.16 -2.33
C ILE A 449 14.11 -28.65 -2.38
N GLY A 450 12.85 -28.98 -2.70
CA GLY A 450 12.41 -30.37 -2.86
C GLY A 450 12.34 -31.17 -1.55
N SER A 451 12.41 -30.53 -0.38
CA SER A 451 12.37 -31.21 0.92
C SER A 451 11.04 -31.88 1.24
N GLY A 452 9.95 -31.49 0.56
CA GLY A 452 8.60 -31.97 0.83
C GLY A 452 8.04 -31.47 2.17
N GLU A 453 8.73 -30.56 2.85
CA GLU A 453 8.30 -29.99 4.13
C GLU A 453 7.01 -29.20 3.99
N THR A 454 6.14 -29.31 5.00
CA THR A 454 5.02 -28.39 5.16
C THR A 454 5.51 -27.02 5.62
N THR A 455 4.64 -26.01 5.56
CA THR A 455 4.99 -24.65 5.98
C THR A 455 5.41 -24.61 7.44
N HIS A 456 4.69 -25.31 8.32
CA HIS A 456 5.03 -25.34 9.74
C HIS A 456 6.43 -25.87 10.01
N VAL A 457 6.78 -27.02 9.43
CA VAL A 457 8.09 -27.66 9.62
C VAL A 457 9.19 -26.76 9.04
N TRP A 458 8.96 -26.19 7.87
CA TRP A 458 9.93 -25.28 7.23
C TRP A 458 10.17 -24.02 8.07
N LEU A 459 9.11 -23.41 8.64
CA LEU A 459 9.23 -22.24 9.51
C LEU A 459 9.99 -22.57 10.80
N GLN A 460 9.71 -23.70 11.45
CA GLN A 460 10.46 -24.14 12.63
C GLN A 460 11.95 -24.28 12.35
N ARG A 461 12.29 -24.88 11.19
CA ARG A 461 13.69 -25.02 10.75
C ARG A 461 14.32 -23.66 10.48
N LEU A 462 13.63 -22.77 9.77
CA LEU A 462 14.08 -21.40 9.51
C LEU A 462 14.34 -20.63 10.82
N CYS A 463 13.44 -20.76 11.80
CA CYS A 463 13.60 -20.11 13.08
C CYS A 463 14.87 -20.61 13.82
N ARG A 464 15.13 -21.91 13.78
CA ARG A 464 16.28 -22.53 14.45
C ARG A 464 17.61 -22.24 13.74
N GLU A 465 17.65 -22.36 12.42
CA GLU A 465 18.90 -22.37 11.65
C GLU A 465 19.33 -21.00 11.16
N LEU A 466 18.39 -20.08 10.94
CA LEU A 466 18.69 -18.71 10.52
C LEU A 466 18.35 -17.69 11.59
N ILE A 467 17.09 -17.64 12.05
CA ILE A 467 16.61 -16.52 12.86
C ILE A 467 17.27 -16.46 14.24
N ALA A 468 17.38 -17.59 14.94
CA ALA A 468 18.01 -17.62 16.26
C ALA A 468 19.50 -17.20 16.22
N PRO A 469 20.34 -17.73 15.31
CA PRO A 469 21.71 -17.24 15.14
C PRO A 469 21.80 -15.78 14.68
N TRP A 470 20.89 -15.32 13.83
CA TRP A 470 20.92 -13.94 13.34
C TRP A 470 20.48 -12.94 14.39
N ARG A 471 19.52 -13.30 15.24
CA ARG A 471 19.07 -12.49 16.37
C ARG A 471 20.21 -12.19 17.34
N SER A 472 21.11 -13.14 17.61
CA SER A 472 22.24 -12.92 18.51
C SER A 472 23.34 -12.04 17.89
N LEU A 473 23.42 -11.97 16.57
CA LEU A 473 24.35 -11.11 15.82
C LEU A 473 23.76 -9.73 15.50
N ALA A 474 22.46 -9.54 15.72
CA ALA A 474 21.72 -8.38 15.25
C ALA A 474 22.23 -7.09 15.90
N ARG A 475 22.61 -6.11 15.07
CA ARG A 475 22.95 -4.74 15.49
C ARG A 475 21.83 -3.74 15.20
N ASN A 476 20.76 -4.20 14.56
CA ASN A 476 19.59 -3.38 14.26
C ASN A 476 18.49 -3.60 15.33
N PRO A 477 18.18 -2.58 16.15
CA PRO A 477 17.28 -2.70 17.30
C PRO A 477 15.78 -2.81 16.93
N HIS A 478 15.39 -2.53 15.69
CA HIS A 478 13.98 -2.47 15.27
C HIS A 478 13.52 -3.73 14.54
N GLN A 479 13.66 -4.90 15.18
CA GLN A 479 13.35 -6.17 14.54
C GLN A 479 12.35 -7.00 15.32
N GLU A 480 11.33 -7.43 14.57
CA GLU A 480 10.25 -8.27 15.05
C GLU A 480 10.67 -9.75 15.00
N TRP A 481 11.80 -10.10 15.62
CA TRP A 481 12.41 -11.44 15.52
C TRP A 481 11.48 -12.59 15.94
N ASP A 482 10.47 -12.30 16.76
CA ASP A 482 9.48 -13.28 17.20
C ASP A 482 8.44 -13.61 16.11
N ILE A 483 8.40 -12.88 14.99
CA ILE A 483 7.45 -13.13 13.89
C ILE A 483 7.60 -14.52 13.29
N CYS A 484 8.83 -15.03 13.16
CA CYS A 484 9.03 -16.39 12.65
C CYS A 484 8.31 -17.41 13.56
N ALA A 485 8.45 -17.26 14.87
CA ALA A 485 7.80 -18.13 15.85
C ALA A 485 6.28 -17.93 15.88
N GLU A 486 5.79 -16.68 15.75
CA GLU A 486 4.36 -16.38 15.62
C GLU A 486 3.77 -17.06 14.37
N MET A 487 4.46 -16.99 13.22
CA MET A 487 4.04 -17.66 11.99
C MET A 487 4.01 -19.17 12.16
N ALA A 488 5.05 -19.78 12.74
CA ALA A 488 5.10 -21.21 12.99
C ALA A 488 3.95 -21.67 13.89
N SER A 489 3.65 -20.93 14.96
CA SER A 489 2.51 -21.21 15.85
C SER A 489 1.16 -21.11 15.12
N ARG A 490 1.01 -20.16 14.19
CA ARG A 490 -0.22 -19.98 13.40
C ARG A 490 -0.41 -21.02 12.30
N THR A 491 0.62 -21.78 11.96
CA THR A 491 0.54 -22.90 11.01
C THR A 491 0.55 -24.25 11.69
N ASP A 492 0.29 -24.32 13.01
CA ASP A 492 0.31 -25.57 13.77
C ASP A 492 -0.65 -26.63 13.18
N PRO A 493 -0.13 -27.81 12.78
CA PRO A 493 -0.93 -28.92 12.27
C PRO A 493 -2.00 -29.39 13.26
N ALA A 494 -1.78 -29.27 14.56
CA ALA A 494 -2.75 -29.64 15.59
C ALA A 494 -4.05 -28.81 15.53
N GLN A 495 -4.00 -27.64 14.89
CA GLN A 495 -5.15 -26.77 14.64
C GLN A 495 -5.69 -26.89 13.21
N SER A 496 -5.18 -27.85 12.42
CA SER A 496 -5.49 -28.01 10.99
C SER A 496 -5.19 -26.75 10.15
N ARG A 497 -4.18 -25.97 10.55
CA ARG A 497 -3.80 -24.70 9.91
C ARG A 497 -2.56 -24.77 9.02
N ASP A 498 -1.90 -25.92 8.97
CA ASP A 498 -0.72 -26.10 8.13
C ASP A 498 -1.10 -26.04 6.64
N MET A 499 -0.11 -25.74 5.80
CA MET A 499 -0.29 -25.62 4.36
C MET A 499 0.98 -25.98 3.60
N PRO A 500 0.88 -26.34 2.31
CA PRO A 500 2.04 -26.44 1.44
C PRO A 500 2.81 -25.12 1.38
N LEU A 501 4.16 -25.20 1.35
CA LEU A 501 5.04 -24.02 1.34
C LEU A 501 4.77 -23.07 0.16
N GLN A 502 4.32 -23.61 -0.99
CA GLN A 502 3.96 -22.82 -2.17
C GLN A 502 2.81 -21.84 -1.88
N ILE A 503 1.85 -22.25 -1.05
CA ILE A 503 0.72 -21.41 -0.65
C ILE A 503 1.20 -20.30 0.29
N PHE A 504 2.04 -20.65 1.27
CA PHE A 504 2.67 -19.67 2.15
C PHE A 504 3.49 -18.63 1.39
N ALA A 505 4.19 -19.05 0.33
CA ALA A 505 4.95 -18.18 -0.57
C ALA A 505 4.11 -17.20 -1.40
N GLY A 506 2.77 -17.24 -1.25
CA GLY A 506 1.85 -16.39 -2.00
C GLY A 506 1.56 -16.87 -3.42
N ARG A 507 1.97 -18.10 -3.79
CA ARG A 507 1.52 -18.73 -5.05
C ARG A 507 0.12 -19.31 -4.82
N ILE A 508 -0.88 -18.45 -4.99
CA ILE A 508 -2.30 -18.80 -4.78
C ILE A 508 -2.91 -19.36 -6.08
N GLU A 509 -2.33 -19.08 -7.25
CA GLU A 509 -2.77 -19.66 -8.52
C GLU A 509 -2.77 -21.19 -8.46
N GLY A 510 -3.89 -21.81 -8.81
CA GLY A 510 -4.07 -23.26 -8.75
C GLY A 510 -4.09 -23.86 -7.34
N SER A 511 -4.04 -23.03 -6.28
CA SER A 511 -4.03 -23.52 -4.89
C SER A 511 -5.39 -24.03 -4.40
N GLY A 512 -6.47 -23.74 -5.13
CA GLY A 512 -7.84 -24.05 -4.74
C GLY A 512 -8.32 -23.25 -3.51
N ARG A 513 -7.65 -22.15 -3.13
CA ARG A 513 -7.98 -21.38 -1.92
C ARG A 513 -8.67 -20.05 -2.19
N LEU A 514 -9.69 -19.74 -1.41
CA LEU A 514 -10.42 -18.47 -1.46
C LEU A 514 -9.60 -17.33 -0.84
N SER A 515 -9.84 -16.10 -1.30
CA SER A 515 -9.28 -14.90 -0.70
C SER A 515 -10.24 -14.22 0.26
N LEU A 516 -9.86 -14.09 1.54
CA LEU A 516 -10.58 -13.30 2.52
C LEU A 516 -9.85 -11.98 2.76
N SER A 517 -10.58 -10.86 2.64
CA SER A 517 -9.98 -9.53 2.78
C SER A 517 -10.94 -8.51 3.34
N THR A 518 -10.38 -7.49 4.01
CA THR A 518 -11.17 -6.27 4.23
C THR A 518 -11.25 -5.47 2.94
N LEU A 519 -12.28 -4.63 2.80
CA LEU A 519 -12.39 -3.69 1.66
C LEU A 519 -11.14 -2.81 1.52
N HIS A 520 -10.51 -2.42 2.63
CA HIS A 520 -9.26 -1.64 2.63
C HIS A 520 -8.07 -2.44 2.09
N SER A 521 -7.91 -3.69 2.56
CA SER A 521 -6.82 -4.58 2.16
C SER A 521 -6.96 -5.08 0.71
N ALA A 522 -8.18 -5.07 0.16
CA ALA A 522 -8.47 -5.48 -1.21
C ALA A 522 -8.17 -4.38 -2.26
N LYS A 523 -7.90 -3.15 -1.83
CA LYS A 523 -7.52 -2.07 -2.74
C LYS A 523 -6.25 -2.47 -3.53
N GLY A 524 -6.27 -2.17 -4.82
CA GLY A 524 -5.21 -2.58 -5.77
C GLY A 524 -5.32 -4.04 -6.26
N ARG A 525 -6.10 -4.90 -5.59
CA ARG A 525 -6.29 -6.31 -5.98
C ARG A 525 -7.47 -6.48 -6.93
N GLU A 526 -7.51 -7.62 -7.60
CA GLU A 526 -8.52 -8.00 -8.59
C GLU A 526 -8.82 -9.50 -8.46
N PHE A 527 -10.06 -9.88 -8.73
CA PHE A 527 -10.55 -11.25 -8.66
C PHE A 527 -11.56 -11.47 -9.78
N ASP A 528 -11.69 -12.69 -10.33
CA ASP A 528 -12.76 -12.93 -11.30
C ASP A 528 -14.15 -12.82 -10.65
N ALA A 529 -14.30 -13.31 -9.42
CA ALA A 529 -15.55 -13.18 -8.66
C ALA A 529 -15.35 -12.61 -7.25
N VAL A 530 -16.28 -11.75 -6.84
CA VAL A 530 -16.26 -11.10 -5.51
C VAL A 530 -17.60 -11.29 -4.82
N ILE A 531 -17.55 -11.68 -3.54
CA ILE A 531 -18.67 -11.69 -2.61
C ILE A 531 -18.50 -10.52 -1.63
N LEU A 532 -19.41 -9.54 -1.63
CA LEU A 532 -19.49 -8.52 -0.60
C LEU A 532 -20.36 -9.03 0.56
N TYR A 533 -19.74 -9.25 1.71
CA TYR A 533 -20.38 -9.79 2.91
C TYR A 533 -20.77 -8.68 3.91
N GLY A 534 -22.01 -8.74 4.40
CA GLY A 534 -22.51 -7.84 5.44
C GLY A 534 -22.91 -6.47 4.91
N MET A 535 -23.54 -6.40 3.74
CA MET A 535 -23.96 -5.13 3.12
C MET A 535 -25.33 -4.66 3.65
N ASN A 536 -25.45 -4.58 4.98
CA ASN A 536 -26.68 -4.21 5.68
C ASN A 536 -26.72 -2.71 6.02
N ALA A 537 -27.92 -2.19 6.29
CA ALA A 537 -28.05 -0.86 6.88
C ALA A 537 -27.42 -0.85 8.29
N GLY A 538 -26.57 0.14 8.56
CA GLY A 538 -25.82 0.25 9.82
C GLY A 538 -24.49 -0.51 9.87
N ASP A 539 -24.23 -1.42 8.93
CA ASP A 539 -22.92 -2.07 8.73
C ASP A 539 -22.11 -1.38 7.62
N MET A 540 -22.77 -0.91 6.57
CA MET A 540 -22.16 -0.16 5.46
C MET A 540 -23.15 0.88 4.90
N PRO A 541 -23.05 2.19 5.24
CA PRO A 541 -22.11 2.79 6.19
C PRO A 541 -22.38 2.38 7.63
N ASP A 542 -21.35 2.44 8.48
CA ASP A 542 -21.53 2.25 9.92
C ASP A 542 -21.91 3.56 10.66
N ARG A 543 -22.17 3.45 11.96
CA ARG A 543 -22.49 4.61 12.81
C ARG A 543 -21.35 5.63 12.91
N ARG A 544 -20.08 5.22 12.75
CA ARG A 544 -18.92 6.11 12.80
C ARG A 544 -18.80 6.90 11.50
N ASP A 545 -18.99 6.24 10.37
CA ASP A 545 -19.00 6.86 9.04
C ASP A 545 -20.05 7.98 8.98
N SER A 546 -21.22 7.76 9.60
CA SER A 546 -22.35 8.69 9.62
C SER A 546 -22.18 9.92 10.54
N ARG A 547 -21.07 10.05 11.28
CA ARG A 547 -20.83 11.19 12.20
C ARG A 547 -20.46 12.49 11.49
N SER A 548 -19.97 12.40 10.25
CA SER A 548 -19.56 13.56 9.47
C SER A 548 -19.76 13.29 7.99
N GLU A 549 -19.95 14.35 7.21
CA GLU A 549 -20.06 14.23 5.76
C GLU A 549 -18.78 13.67 5.13
N ALA A 550 -17.61 14.05 5.65
CA ALA A 550 -16.32 13.53 5.20
C ALA A 550 -16.20 12.01 5.43
N GLY A 551 -16.61 11.53 6.60
CA GLY A 551 -16.63 10.10 6.94
C GLY A 551 -17.58 9.32 6.05
N LEU A 552 -18.78 9.86 5.77
CA LEU A 552 -19.76 9.22 4.91
C LEU A 552 -19.25 9.11 3.46
N ARG A 553 -18.61 10.17 2.94
CA ARG A 553 -17.97 10.15 1.61
C ARG A 553 -16.83 9.14 1.53
N GLU A 554 -16.01 9.01 2.58
CA GLU A 554 -14.93 8.02 2.63
C GLU A 554 -15.46 6.59 2.65
N ALA A 555 -16.46 6.31 3.48
CA ALA A 555 -17.13 5.02 3.52
C ALA A 555 -17.79 4.68 2.18
N ARG A 556 -18.36 5.67 1.48
CA ARG A 556 -18.91 5.47 0.14
C ARG A 556 -17.84 5.11 -0.89
N ARG A 557 -16.67 5.77 -0.86
CA ARG A 557 -15.49 5.38 -1.67
C ARG A 557 -15.02 3.96 -1.33
N LEU A 558 -15.08 3.56 -0.07
CA LEU A 558 -14.75 2.20 0.35
C LEU A 558 -15.73 1.15 -0.22
N PHE A 559 -17.03 1.46 -0.26
CA PHE A 559 -18.02 0.62 -0.94
C PHE A 559 -17.73 0.52 -2.44
N TYR A 560 -17.48 1.66 -3.09
CA TYR A 560 -17.08 1.73 -4.50
C TYR A 560 -15.83 0.90 -4.81
N VAL A 561 -14.82 0.93 -3.93
CA VAL A 561 -13.64 0.06 -4.05
C VAL A 561 -14.07 -1.40 -4.09
N GLY A 562 -14.92 -1.87 -3.16
CA GLY A 562 -15.42 -3.25 -3.16
C GLY A 562 -16.12 -3.66 -4.47
N VAL A 563 -17.01 -2.80 -4.98
CA VAL A 563 -17.79 -3.02 -6.20
C VAL A 563 -16.92 -3.08 -7.47
N THR A 564 -15.73 -2.50 -7.43
CA THR A 564 -14.80 -2.39 -8.58
C THR A 564 -13.61 -3.36 -8.51
N ARG A 565 -13.64 -4.31 -7.56
CA ARG A 565 -12.67 -5.42 -7.49
C ARG A 565 -12.94 -6.58 -8.45
N PRO A 566 -14.19 -7.00 -8.73
CA PRO A 566 -14.43 -8.15 -9.61
C PRO A 566 -14.20 -7.83 -11.08
N ARG A 567 -13.68 -8.81 -11.82
CA ARG A 567 -13.60 -8.77 -13.29
C ARG A 567 -14.91 -9.24 -13.93
N LYS A 568 -15.45 -10.37 -13.46
CA LYS A 568 -16.56 -11.08 -14.11
C LYS A 568 -17.84 -11.08 -13.28
N GLU A 569 -17.77 -11.31 -11.97
CA GLU A 569 -18.99 -11.53 -11.17
C GLU A 569 -18.94 -10.86 -9.80
N LEU A 570 -20.04 -10.18 -9.44
CA LEU A 570 -20.23 -9.54 -8.15
C LEU A 570 -21.48 -10.10 -7.47
N SER A 571 -21.29 -10.76 -6.33
CA SER A 571 -22.35 -11.20 -5.42
C SER A 571 -22.42 -10.28 -4.21
N ILE A 572 -23.61 -9.74 -3.91
CA ILE A 572 -23.84 -8.84 -2.77
C ILE A 572 -24.77 -9.55 -1.80
N VAL A 573 -24.29 -9.78 -0.57
CA VAL A 573 -25.04 -10.51 0.47
C VAL A 573 -25.48 -9.55 1.58
N PHE A 574 -26.77 -9.58 1.89
CA PHE A 574 -27.38 -8.69 2.88
C PHE A 574 -28.63 -9.31 3.52
N GLN A 575 -29.03 -8.75 4.66
CA GLN A 575 -30.18 -9.18 5.43
C GLN A 575 -31.47 -8.73 4.75
N ASP A 576 -32.44 -9.64 4.66
CA ASP A 576 -33.75 -9.32 4.12
C ASP A 576 -34.46 -8.27 4.99
N GLY A 577 -35.04 -7.26 4.34
CA GLY A 577 -35.62 -6.09 4.99
C GLY A 577 -34.64 -5.11 5.63
N ASN A 578 -33.31 -5.37 5.64
CA ASN A 578 -32.30 -4.53 6.28
C ASN A 578 -31.05 -4.30 5.40
N HIS A 579 -31.27 -4.02 4.11
CA HIS A 579 -30.19 -3.80 3.14
C HIS A 579 -29.61 -2.38 3.26
N SER A 580 -28.32 -2.23 2.93
CA SER A 580 -27.70 -0.91 2.85
C SER A 580 -28.40 -0.02 1.80
N PRO A 581 -28.59 1.28 2.06
CA PRO A 581 -29.13 2.20 1.05
C PRO A 581 -28.27 2.25 -0.23
N TRP A 582 -26.96 2.02 -0.11
CA TRP A 582 -26.06 2.00 -1.27
C TRP A 582 -26.23 0.74 -2.13
N VAL A 583 -26.69 -0.37 -1.54
CA VAL A 583 -27.06 -1.57 -2.29
C VAL A 583 -28.31 -1.32 -3.12
N GLU A 584 -29.27 -0.56 -2.59
CA GLU A 584 -30.47 -0.17 -3.34
C GLU A 584 -30.14 0.73 -4.53
N GLU A 585 -29.30 1.74 -4.34
CA GLU A 585 -28.85 2.63 -5.41
C GLU A 585 -28.11 1.86 -6.52
N LEU A 586 -27.19 0.96 -6.12
CA LEU A 586 -26.47 0.07 -7.01
C LEU A 586 -27.44 -0.83 -7.79
N TYR A 587 -28.44 -1.42 -7.11
CA TYR A 587 -29.47 -2.23 -7.75
C TYR A 587 -30.24 -1.45 -8.81
N ARG A 588 -30.78 -0.27 -8.46
CA ARG A 588 -31.57 0.57 -9.40
C ARG A 588 -30.75 0.95 -10.63
N ARG A 589 -29.49 1.36 -10.45
CA ARG A 589 -28.58 1.70 -11.56
C ARG A 589 -28.25 0.49 -12.43
N SER A 590 -28.09 -0.69 -11.85
CA SER A 590 -27.82 -1.91 -12.62
C SER A 590 -28.97 -2.33 -13.55
N ARG A 591 -30.18 -1.79 -13.34
CA ARG A 591 -31.39 -2.03 -14.16
C ARG A 591 -31.68 -0.93 -15.18
N GLN A 592 -31.00 0.21 -15.12
CA GLN A 592 -31.10 1.27 -16.12
C GLN A 592 -30.26 0.84 -17.32
N GLY A 593 -30.92 0.12 -18.23
CA GLY A 593 -30.40 -0.46 -19.48
C GLY A 593 -30.25 0.57 -20.58
#